data_AF-A0A354I492-F1
#
_entry.id   AF-A0A354I492-F1
#
_cell.length_a   1.000
_cell.length_b   1.000
_cell.length_c   1.000
_cell.angle_alpha   90.00
_cell.angle_beta   90.00
_cell.angle_gamma   90.00
#
_symmetry.space_group_name_H-M   'P 1'
#
loop_
_entity.id
_entity.type
_entity.pdbx_description
1 polymer ?
#
loop_
_entity_poly.entity_id
_entity_poly.type
_entity_poly.pdbx_seq_one_letter_code
_entity_poly.pdbx_strand_id
1 'polypeptide(L)' 'KPQKVYFSVGRKEKKTRNRRMAGVEECTLKAKARLEEEGISCFFEINEGNHFYQVEERMEKAAEYLF' A
#
# COMPACT_ATOMS: atom_id res chain seq x y z
N LYS A 1 9.12 -13.11 10.41
CA LYS A 1 8.00 -12.37 9.76
C LYS A 1 7.97 -10.96 10.36
N PRO A 2 7.61 -9.91 9.59
CA PRO A 2 7.47 -8.56 10.16
C PRO A 2 6.37 -8.54 11.22
N GLN A 3 6.47 -7.63 12.19
CA GLN A 3 5.43 -7.42 13.20
C GLN A 3 4.34 -6.45 12.72
N LYS A 4 4.74 -5.46 11.91
CA LYS A 4 3.88 -4.45 11.32
C LYS A 4 4.18 -4.29 9.83
N VAL A 5 3.16 -4.01 9.02
CA VAL A 5 3.30 -3.71 7.59
C VAL A 5 2.43 -2.51 7.24
N TYR A 6 2.99 -1.54 6.51
CA TYR A 6 2.27 -0.38 5.99
C TYR A 6 2.20 -0.47 4.47
N PHE A 7 0.98 -0.53 3.94
CA PHE A 7 0.71 -0.54 2.51
C PHE A 7 0.22 0.83 2.05
N SER A 8 0.83 1.33 0.98
CA SER A 8 0.53 2.64 0.42
C SER A 8 0.27 2.52 -1.07
N VAL A 9 -0.91 2.92 -1.54
CA VAL A 9 -1.28 2.84 -2.96
C VAL A 9 -1.91 4.16 -3.41
N GLY A 10 -1.52 4.69 -4.57
CA GLY A 10 -2.12 5.88 -5.18
C GLY A 10 -3.43 5.59 -5.90
N ARG A 11 -4.45 6.44 -5.72
CA ARG A 11 -5.80 6.29 -6.28
C ARG A 11 -5.84 6.21 -7.81
N LYS A 12 -4.90 6.85 -8.50
CA LYS A 12 -4.81 6.84 -9.98
C LYS A 12 -4.03 5.64 -10.50
N GLU A 13 -3.39 4.82 -9.66
CA GLU A 13 -2.65 3.62 -10.10
C GLU A 13 -3.57 2.63 -10.81
N LYS A 14 -4.81 2.44 -10.34
CA LYS A 14 -5.81 1.61 -11.01
C LYS A 14 -6.27 2.11 -12.39
N LYS A 15 -6.00 3.38 -12.73
CA LYS A 15 -6.45 4.02 -13.98
C LYS A 15 -5.39 4.00 -15.08
N THR A 16 -4.23 3.38 -14.84
CA THR A 16 -3.14 3.30 -15.84
C THR A 16 -3.41 2.25 -16.91
N ARG A 17 -2.82 2.43 -18.11
CA ARG A 17 -2.87 1.45 -19.20
C ARG A 17 -2.07 0.18 -18.91
N ASN A 18 -1.08 0.26 -18.03
CA ASN A 18 -0.30 -0.90 -17.63
C ASN A 18 -1.16 -1.82 -16.76
N ARG A 19 -1.56 -2.98 -17.33
CA ARG A 19 -2.43 -3.96 -16.66
C ARG A 19 -1.91 -4.43 -15.30
N ARG A 20 -0.59 -4.55 -15.13
CA ARG A 20 0.00 -4.94 -13.84
C ARG A 20 -0.25 -3.86 -12.79
N MET A 21 -0.01 -2.60 -13.15
CA MET A 21 -0.25 -1.49 -12.23
C MET A 21 -1.73 -1.24 -11.97
N ALA A 22 -2.59 -1.49 -12.95
CA ALA A 22 -4.04 -1.31 -12.79
C ALA A 22 -4.62 -2.23 -11.68
N GLY A 23 -4.01 -3.39 -11.46
CA GLY A 23 -4.42 -4.35 -10.43
C GLY A 23 -3.73 -4.18 -9.07
N VAL A 24 -2.84 -3.20 -8.89
CA VAL A 24 -2.00 -3.09 -7.68
C VAL A 24 -2.82 -2.93 -6.41
N GLU A 25 -3.91 -2.15 -6.44
CA GLU A 25 -4.80 -1.94 -5.29
C GLU A 25 -5.42 -3.26 -4.82
N GLU A 26 -5.98 -4.03 -5.75
CA GLU A 26 -6.60 -5.34 -5.47
C GLU A 26 -5.56 -6.36 -4.98
N CYS A 27 -4.40 -6.42 -5.64
CA CYS A 27 -3.31 -7.31 -5.24
C CYS A 27 -2.79 -6.99 -3.84
N THR A 28 -2.65 -5.70 -3.50
CA THR A 28 -2.18 -5.26 -2.18
C THR A 28 -3.21 -5.60 -1.09
N LEU A 29 -4.51 -5.41 -1.35
CA LEU A 29 -5.56 -5.82 -0.40
C LEU A 29 -5.55 -7.34 -0.16
N LYS A 30 -5.34 -8.14 -1.20
CA LYS A 30 -5.19 -9.60 -1.09
C LYS A 30 -3.92 -10.01 -0.33
N ALA A 31 -2.85 -9.23 -0.41
CA ALA A 31 -1.63 -9.46 0.36
C ALA A 31 -1.83 -9.09 1.83
N LYS A 32 -2.47 -7.94 2.11
CA LYS A 32 -2.86 -7.51 3.46
C LYS A 32 -3.66 -8.60 4.19
N ALA A 33 -4.72 -9.11 3.56
CA ALA A 33 -5.57 -10.15 4.15
C ALA A 33 -4.77 -11.40 4.55
N ARG A 34 -3.88 -11.88 3.67
CA ARG A 34 -3.01 -13.04 3.97
C ARG A 34 -2.07 -12.78 5.14
N LEU A 35 -1.50 -11.58 5.24
CA LEU A 35 -0.60 -11.23 6.34
C LEU A 35 -1.36 -11.10 7.67
N GLU A 36 -2.57 -10.53 7.64
CA GLU A 36 -3.45 -10.45 8.82
C GLU A 36 -3.89 -11.84 9.30
N GLU A 37 -4.17 -12.77 8.38
CA GLU A 37 -4.43 -14.19 8.70
C GLU A 37 -3.23 -14.86 9.42
N GLU A 38 -2.00 -14.40 9.14
CA GLU A 38 -0.79 -14.84 9.82
C GLU A 38 -0.51 -14.09 11.14
N GLY A 39 -1.42 -13.22 11.58
CA GLY A 39 -1.31 -12.45 12.82
C GLY A 39 -0.43 -11.20 12.71
N ILE A 40 -0.13 -10.73 11.51
CA ILE A 40 0.70 -9.54 11.28
C ILE A 40 -0.20 -8.29 11.26
N SER A 41 0.16 -7.26 12.03
CA SER A 41 -0.57 -5.99 12.02
C SER A 41 -0.31 -5.25 10.70
N CYS A 42 -1.37 -4.99 9.94
CA CYS A 42 -1.25 -4.33 8.64
C CYS A 42 -2.09 -3.06 8.58
N PHE A 43 -1.50 -1.98 8.08
CA PHE A 43 -2.22 -0.77 7.70
C PHE A 43 -2.24 -0.61 6.18
N PHE A 44 -3.32 -0.04 5.64
CA PHE A 44 -3.48 0.19 4.21
C PHE A 44 -4.05 1.58 3.97
N GLU A 45 -3.35 2.37 3.16
CA GLU A 45 -3.73 3.74 2.82
C GLU A 45 -3.86 3.93 1.30
N ILE A 46 -5.00 4.50 0.90
CA ILE A 46 -5.18 5.05 -0.45
C ILE A 46 -4.80 6.51 -0.46
N ASN A 47 -3.74 6.83 -1.19
CA ASN A 47 -3.20 8.17 -1.34
C ASN A 47 -3.74 8.84 -2.61
N GLU A 48 -3.68 10.17 -2.66
CA GLU A 48 -3.97 10.90 -3.88
C GLU A 48 -2.90 10.65 -4.96
N GLY A 49 -3.21 10.99 -6.21
CA GLY A 49 -2.24 10.90 -7.29
C GLY A 49 -1.94 9.49 -7.81
N ASN A 50 -0.79 9.36 -8.48
CA ASN A 50 -0.31 8.13 -9.11
C ASN A 50 0.83 7.51 -8.28
N HIS A 51 1.51 6.51 -8.84
CA HIS A 51 2.58 5.77 -8.17
C HIS A 51 3.72 6.64 -7.64
N PHE A 52 4.07 7.72 -8.35
CA PHE A 52 5.20 8.61 -8.05
C PHE A 52 4.78 9.91 -7.36
N TYR A 53 3.53 10.01 -6.92
CA TYR A 53 3.02 11.21 -6.28
C TYR A 53 3.30 11.20 -4.78
N GLN A 54 3.87 12.29 -4.27
CA GLN A 54 4.14 12.54 -2.84
C GLN A 54 4.87 11.38 -2.15
N VAL A 55 5.96 10.91 -2.76
CA VAL A 55 6.69 9.74 -2.26
C VAL A 55 7.27 10.01 -0.87
N GLU A 56 7.80 11.21 -0.63
CA GLU A 56 8.43 11.57 0.65
C GLU A 56 7.40 11.58 1.79
N GLU A 57 6.25 12.23 1.60
CA GLU A 57 5.19 12.29 2.61
C GLU A 57 4.57 10.91 2.89
N ARG A 58 4.49 10.05 1.87
CA ARG A 58 4.03 8.66 2.04
C ARG A 58 5.03 7.82 2.83
N MET A 59 6.33 8.09 2.68
CA MET A 59 7.37 7.42 3.45
C MET A 59 7.40 7.91 4.90
N GLU A 60 7.15 9.20 5.15
CA GLU A 60 7.02 9.76 6.50
C GLU A 60 5.90 9.07 7.29
N LYS A 61 4.69 8.96 6.71
CA LYS A 61 3.57 8.22 7.32
C LYS A 61 3.89 6.75 7.59
N ALA A 62 4.64 6.11 6.68
CA ALA A 62 5.07 4.74 6.88
C ALA A 62 6.02 4.62 8.08
N ALA A 63 6.97 5.55 8.22
CA ALA A 63 7.88 5.57 9.36
C ALA A 63 7.12 5.80 10.68
N GLU A 64 6.18 6.73 10.72
CA GLU A 64 5.33 7.01 11.90
C GLU A 64 4.53 5.79 12.36
N TYR A 65 4.04 4.97 11.43
CA TYR A 65 3.30 3.75 11.78
C TYR A 65 4.21 2.60 12.27
N LEU A 66 5.39 2.48 11.67
CA LEU A 66 6.29 1.35 11.87
C LEU A 66 7.07 1.46 13.19
N PHE A 67 7.54 2.65 13.54
CA PHE A 67 8.37 2.91 14.73
C PHE A 67 7.54 3.44 15.91
#